data_AF-A0A959DGC9-F1
#
_entry.id   AF-A0A959DGC9-F1
#
_cell.length_a   1.000
_cell.length_b   1.000
_cell.length_c   1.000
_cell.angle_alpha   90.00
_cell.angle_beta   90.00
_cell.angle_gamma   90.00
#
_symmetry.space_group_name_H-M   'P 1'
#
loop_
_entity.id
_entity.type
_entity.pdbx_description
1 polymer ?
#
loop_
_entity_poly.entity_id
_entity_poly.type
_entity_poly.pdbx_seq_one_letter_code
_entity_poly.pdbx_strand_id
1 'polypeptide(L)'
;YRNGGFTNLRLSTGQKKRLALTTCIIEDKPIYIFDEVAADLDPEFRDKYYYQIIRELRARNKTVIVVSHDRYYWTVPDRLLEMANGKMRELTRAEIDSLLKLNKPAGD
;
A
#
# COMPACT_ATOMS: atom_id res chain seq x y z
N TYR A 1 14.92 10.85 18.67
CA TYR A 1 15.89 10.38 17.67
C TYR A 1 17.21 11.07 17.97
N ARG A 2 18.25 10.33 18.35
CA ARG A 2 19.61 10.83 18.63
C ARG A 2 20.60 9.81 18.05
N ASN A 3 21.67 10.29 17.42
CA ASN A 3 22.75 9.45 16.86
C ASN A 3 22.24 8.34 15.92
N GLY A 4 21.26 8.64 15.06
CA GLY A 4 20.70 7.65 14.12
C GLY A 4 19.70 6.66 14.75
N GLY A 5 19.45 6.73 16.06
CA GLY A 5 18.57 5.82 16.79
C GLY A 5 17.36 6.49 17.46
N PHE A 6 16.26 5.75 17.61
CA PHE A 6 15.08 6.20 18.37
C PHE A 6 15.30 6.00 19.87
N THR A 7 15.00 7.04 20.67
CA THR A 7 15.26 7.10 22.12
C THR A 7 14.14 6.49 22.96
N ASN A 8 12.96 6.26 22.39
CA ASN A 8 11.84 5.54 23.01
C ASN A 8 11.48 4.33 22.15
N LEU A 9 11.70 3.13 22.69
CA LEU A 9 11.48 1.85 22.01
C LEU A 9 10.13 1.20 22.36
N ARG A 10 9.39 1.76 23.33
CA ARG A 10 8.06 1.27 23.73
C ARG A 10 6.99 1.84 22.80
N LEU A 11 6.97 1.32 21.59
CA LEU A 11 5.98 1.66 20.57
C LEU A 11 4.97 0.52 20.39
N SER A 12 3.71 0.85 20.14
CA SER A 12 2.72 -0.12 19.68
C SER A 12 3.13 -0.70 18.32
N THR A 13 2.59 -1.87 17.95
CA THR A 13 2.87 -2.49 16.64
C THR A 13 2.59 -1.53 15.48
N GLY A 14 1.45 -0.82 15.52
CA GLY A 14 1.11 0.20 14.52
C GLY A 14 2.09 1.38 14.51
N GLN A 15 2.57 1.85 15.68
CA GLN A 15 3.60 2.90 15.73
C GLN A 15 4.94 2.42 15.14
N LYS A 16 5.36 1.18 15.41
CA LYS A 16 6.58 0.60 14.83
C LYS A 16 6.48 0.50 13.30
N LYS A 17 5.35 0.06 12.77
CA LYS A 17 5.11 0.00 11.31
C LYS A 17 5.16 1.38 10.67
N ARG A 18 4.48 2.38 11.26
CA ARG A 18 4.51 3.77 10.78
C ARG A 18 5.93 4.34 10.79
N LEU A 19 6.70 4.02 11.82
CA LEU A 19 8.09 4.45 11.92
C LEU A 19 8.96 3.83 10.83
N ALA A 20 8.85 2.51 10.63
CA ALA A 20 9.58 1.80 9.57
C ALA A 20 9.23 2.34 8.17
N LEU A 21 7.94 2.55 7.90
CA LEU A 21 7.46 3.17 6.65
C LEU A 21 8.08 4.57 6.46
N THR A 22 8.04 5.40 7.49
CA THR A 22 8.60 6.76 7.45
C THR A 22 10.09 6.73 7.18
N THR A 23 10.84 5.86 7.86
CA THR A 23 12.28 5.69 7.64
C THR A 23 12.57 5.26 6.20
N CYS A 24 11.81 4.31 5.65
CA CYS A 24 11.95 3.87 4.26
C CYS A 24 11.76 5.03 3.27
N ILE A 25 10.72 5.85 3.45
CA ILE A 25 10.42 7.00 2.58
C ILE A 25 11.52 8.07 2.64
N ILE A 26 12.13 8.28 3.81
CA ILE A 26 13.21 9.25 3.99
C ILE A 26 14.47 8.88 3.18
N GLU A 27 14.70 7.59 2.90
CA GLU A 27 15.85 7.16 2.09
C GLU A 27 15.76 7.57 0.61
N ASP A 28 14.62 8.12 0.19
CA ASP A 28 14.35 8.70 -1.13
C ASP A 28 14.74 7.81 -2.33
N LYS A 29 14.56 6.50 -2.19
CA LYS A 29 14.88 5.52 -3.24
C LYS A 29 14.05 5.77 -4.51
N PRO A 30 14.55 5.39 -5.70
CA PRO A 30 13.77 5.46 -6.93
C PRO A 30 12.66 4.39 -6.99
N ILE A 31 12.82 3.28 -6.26
CA ILE A 31 11.90 2.14 -6.25
C ILE A 31 11.56 1.77 -4.80
N TYR A 32 10.27 1.60 -4.51
CA TYR A 32 9.74 1.13 -3.23
C TYR A 32 8.97 -0.17 -3.44
N ILE A 33 9.15 -1.12 -2.53
CA ILE A 33 8.40 -2.37 -2.49
C ILE A 33 7.77 -2.48 -1.10
N PHE A 34 6.44 -2.54 -1.05
CA PHE A 34 5.68 -2.66 0.18
C PHE A 34 4.91 -3.97 0.16
N ASP A 35 5.31 -4.90 1.02
CA ASP A 35 4.70 -6.22 1.17
C ASP A 35 3.72 -6.23 2.35
N GLU A 36 2.41 -6.26 2.07
CA GLU A 36 1.32 -6.36 3.06
C GLU A 36 1.43 -5.35 4.23
N VAL A 37 2.05 -4.18 3.98
CA VAL A 37 2.33 -3.16 5.01
C VAL A 37 1.04 -2.66 5.67
N ALA A 38 -0.05 -2.61 4.90
CA ALA A 38 -1.34 -2.03 5.26
C ALA A 38 -2.28 -2.97 6.05
N ALA A 39 -2.02 -4.28 6.09
CA ALA A 39 -2.98 -5.28 6.59
C ALA A 39 -3.42 -5.05 8.04
N ASP A 40 -2.46 -4.69 8.92
CA ASP A 40 -2.72 -4.45 10.35
C ASP A 40 -2.84 -2.95 10.73
N LEU A 41 -3.03 -2.08 9.73
CA LEU A 41 -3.24 -0.66 9.98
C LEU A 41 -4.72 -0.39 10.23
N ASP A 42 -4.99 0.54 11.14
CA ASP A 42 -6.34 1.05 11.36
C ASP A 42 -6.92 1.67 10.06
N PRO A 43 -8.25 1.68 9.88
CA PRO A 43 -8.87 2.12 8.63
C PRO A 43 -8.45 3.54 8.20
N GLU A 44 -8.36 4.47 9.15
CA GLU A 44 -7.95 5.85 8.87
C GLU A 44 -6.52 5.91 8.32
N PHE A 45 -5.59 5.20 8.95
CA PHE A 45 -4.21 5.16 8.48
C PHE A 45 -4.06 4.39 7.17
N ARG A 46 -4.90 3.37 6.94
CA ARG A 46 -4.93 2.63 5.68
C ARG A 46 -5.33 3.53 4.50
N ASP A 47 -6.36 4.35 4.67
CA ASP A 47 -6.75 5.36 3.68
C ASP A 47 -5.62 6.36 3.43
N LYS A 48 -4.96 6.83 4.51
CA LYS A 48 -3.80 7.71 4.39
C LYS A 48 -2.65 7.06 3.61
N TYR A 49 -2.37 5.78 3.88
CA TYR A 49 -1.34 5.03 3.18
C TYR A 49 -1.61 4.99 1.67
N TYR A 50 -2.76 4.50 1.25
CA TYR A 50 -3.07 4.35 -0.18
C TYR A 50 -3.32 5.68 -0.89
N TYR A 51 -4.19 6.54 -0.34
CA TYR A 51 -4.63 7.76 -1.03
C TYR A 51 -3.72 8.97 -0.85
N GLN A 52 -2.81 8.96 0.12
CA GLN A 52 -1.84 10.05 0.30
C GLN A 52 -0.43 9.57 0.02
N ILE A 53 0.09 8.63 0.81
CA ILE A 53 1.52 8.25 0.77
C ILE A 53 1.90 7.64 -0.59
N ILE A 54 1.19 6.62 -1.05
CA ILE A 54 1.48 5.97 -2.34
C ILE A 54 1.31 6.95 -3.50
N ARG A 55 0.25 7.78 -3.48
CA ARG A 55 0.00 8.80 -4.52
C ARG A 55 1.07 9.88 -4.53
N GLU A 56 1.59 10.29 -3.39
CA GLU A 56 2.68 11.27 -3.29
C GLU A 56 3.99 10.70 -3.84
N LEU A 57 4.35 9.45 -3.49
CA LEU A 57 5.52 8.78 -4.04
C LEU A 57 5.43 8.69 -5.58
N ARG A 58 4.27 8.32 -6.12
CA ARG A 58 4.00 8.34 -7.56
C ARG A 58 4.16 9.74 -8.14
N ALA A 59 3.58 10.78 -7.52
CA ALA A 59 3.68 12.16 -7.99
C ALA A 59 5.14 12.67 -7.98
N ARG A 60 5.98 12.13 -7.11
CA ARG A 60 7.43 12.36 -7.07
C ARG A 60 8.22 11.49 -8.06
N ASN A 61 7.54 10.89 -9.04
CA ASN A 61 8.10 10.05 -10.09
C ASN A 61 8.88 8.83 -9.56
N LYS A 62 8.43 8.25 -8.44
CA LYS A 62 8.98 7.01 -7.88
C LYS A 62 8.21 5.80 -8.39
N THR A 63 8.90 4.68 -8.60
CA THR A 63 8.24 3.39 -8.84
C THR A 63 7.82 2.78 -7.51
N VAL A 64 6.55 2.40 -7.38
CA VAL A 64 6.03 1.82 -6.15
C VAL A 64 5.30 0.52 -6.47
N ILE A 65 5.75 -0.57 -5.85
CA ILE A 65 5.14 -1.89 -5.93
C ILE A 65 4.49 -2.17 -4.59
N VAL A 66 3.17 -2.41 -4.60
CA VAL A 66 2.41 -2.76 -3.40
C VAL A 66 1.84 -4.15 -3.58
N VAL A 67 2.17 -5.06 -2.67
CA VAL A 67 1.52 -6.37 -2.54
C VAL A 67 0.41 -6.23 -1.51
N SER A 68 -0.81 -6.53 -1.92
CA SER A 68 -2.00 -6.38 -1.07
C SER A 68 -3.16 -7.21 -1.60
N HIS A 69 -3.96 -7.73 -0.68
CA HIS A 69 -5.27 -8.33 -0.94
C HIS A 69 -6.44 -7.34 -0.78
N ASP A 70 -6.17 -6.07 -0.43
CA ASP A 70 -7.20 -5.07 -0.14
C ASP A 70 -7.83 -4.51 -1.42
N ARG A 71 -8.99 -5.07 -1.77
CA ARG A 71 -9.72 -4.74 -3.00
C ARG A 71 -10.32 -3.34 -3.01
N TYR A 72 -10.50 -2.73 -1.84
CA TYR A 72 -11.07 -1.39 -1.74
C TYR A 72 -10.21 -0.34 -2.45
N TYR A 73 -8.89 -0.57 -2.50
CA TYR A 73 -7.92 0.37 -3.08
C TYR A 73 -7.45 0.00 -4.50
N TRP A 74 -8.10 -0.96 -5.18
CA TRP A 74 -7.73 -1.38 -6.54
C TRP A 74 -7.85 -0.29 -7.62
N THR A 75 -8.47 0.84 -7.29
CA THR A 75 -8.57 2.03 -8.16
C THR A 75 -7.37 2.98 -8.03
N VAL A 76 -6.51 2.78 -7.03
CA VAL A 76 -5.35 3.63 -6.75
C VAL A 76 -4.17 3.41 -7.71
N PRO A 77 -3.74 2.16 -7.99
CA PRO A 77 -2.54 1.95 -8.79
C PRO A 77 -2.80 2.22 -10.28
N ASP A 78 -1.74 2.62 -10.99
CA ASP A 78 -1.77 2.77 -12.46
C ASP A 78 -1.95 1.42 -13.17
N ARG A 79 -1.43 0.36 -12.55
CA ARG A 79 -1.40 -1.00 -13.09
C ARG A 79 -1.76 -1.96 -11.96
N LEU A 80 -2.65 -2.90 -12.23
CA LEU A 80 -3.03 -3.94 -11.27
C LEU A 80 -2.61 -5.30 -11.82
N LEU A 81 -1.75 -5.99 -11.08
CA LEU A 81 -1.30 -7.32 -11.44
C LEU A 81 -1.93 -8.34 -10.50
N GLU A 82 -2.45 -9.41 -11.07
CA GLU A 82 -2.94 -10.58 -10.35
C GLU A 82 -1.87 -11.66 -10.38
N MET A 83 -1.55 -12.22 -9.22
CA MET A 83 -0.66 -13.38 -9.09
C MET A 83 -1.44 -14.59 -8.64
N ALA A 84 -1.37 -15.68 -9.41
CA ALA A 84 -1.99 -16.97 -9.08
C ALA A 84 -1.13 -18.12 -9.60
N ASN A 85 -0.94 -19.16 -8.78
CA ASN A 85 -0.20 -20.37 -9.14
C ASN A 85 1.20 -20.08 -9.74
N GLY A 86 1.94 -19.15 -9.13
CA GLY A 86 3.28 -18.76 -9.57
C GLY A 86 3.32 -17.97 -10.88
N LYS A 87 2.17 -17.60 -11.45
CA LYS A 87 2.07 -16.76 -12.66
C LYS A 87 1.51 -15.39 -12.29
N MET A 88 2.02 -14.36 -12.96
CA MET A 88 1.49 -13.00 -12.87
C MET A 88 0.88 -12.59 -14.20
N ARG A 89 -0.25 -11.88 -14.15
CA ARG A 89 -0.83 -11.20 -15.31
C ARG A 89 -1.31 -9.81 -14.93
N GLU A 90 -1.29 -8.91 -15.88
CA GLU A 90 -1.89 -7.59 -15.71
C GLU A 90 -3.40 -7.67 -15.98
N LEU A 91 -4.19 -7.03 -15.12
CA LEU A 91 -5.64 -6.94 -15.26
C LEU A 91 -6.01 -5.77 -16.17
N THR A 92 -6.92 -6.03 -17.11
CA THR A 92 -7.51 -4.98 -17.93
C THR A 92 -8.52 -4.18 -17.13
N ARG A 93 -8.81 -2.94 -17.57
CA ARG A 93 -9.80 -2.11 -16.87
C ARG A 93 -11.18 -2.76 -16.77
N ALA A 94 -11.62 -3.45 -17.83
CA ALA A 94 -12.89 -4.17 -17.83
C ALA A 94 -12.95 -5.29 -16.79
N GLU A 95 -11.85 -6.01 -16.59
CA GLU A 95 -11.75 -7.05 -15.56
C GLU A 95 -11.77 -6.46 -14.16
N ILE A 96 -11.03 -5.36 -13.93
CA ILE A 96 -11.03 -4.64 -12.65
C ILE A 96 -12.45 -4.18 -12.31
N ASP A 97 -13.15 -3.55 -13.24
CA ASP A 97 -14.52 -3.05 -13.03
C ASP A 97 -15.50 -4.22 -12.77
N SER A 98 -15.31 -5.37 -13.43
CA SER A 98 -16.10 -6.58 -13.17
C SER A 98 -15.87 -7.13 -11.76
N LEU A 99 -14.61 -7.25 -11.33
CA LEU A 99 -14.24 -7.75 -10.00
C LEU A 99 -14.69 -6.83 -8.87
N LEU A 100 -14.71 -5.51 -9.10
CA LEU A 100 -15.24 -4.54 -8.14
C LEU A 100 -16.77 -4.63 -8.03
N LYS A 101 -17.49 -4.91 -9.12
CA LYS A 101 -18.96 -5.09 -9.12
C LYS A 101 -19.40 -6.36 -8.41
N LEU A 102 -18.68 -7.47 -8.59
CA LEU A 102 -18.95 -8.75 -7.92
C LEU A 102 -18.85 -8.66 -6.39
N ASN A 103 -18.18 -7.62 -5.88
CA ASN A 103 -18.00 -7.38 -4.45
C ASN A 103 -18.93 -6.31 -3.86
N LYS A 104 -19.90 -5.78 -4.63
CA LYS A 104 -20.98 -5.03 -4.01
C LYS A 104 -21.84 -6.00 -3.18
N PRO A 105 -22.09 -5.72 -1.88
CA PRO A 105 -23.06 -6.51 -1.13
C PRO A 105 -24.40 -6.50 -1.89
N ALA A 106 -25.06 -7.65 -1.94
CA ALA A 106 -26.40 -7.74 -2.50
C ALA A 106 -27.36 -6.94 -1.62
N GLY A 107 -27.69 -5.71 -2.05
CA GLY A 107 -28.69 -4.85 -1.41
C GLY A 107 -28.11 -3.58 -0.81
N ASP A 108 -28.18 -2.49 -1.59
CA ASP A 108 -28.65 -1.19 -1.12
C ASP A 108 -30.06 -0.99 -1.69
#